data_AF-A0A8X6VBW0-F1
#
_entry.id   AF-A0A8X6VBW0-F1
#
_cell.length_a   1.000
_cell.length_b   1.000
_cell.length_c   1.000
_cell.angle_alpha   90.00
_cell.angle_beta   90.00
_cell.angle_gamma   90.00
#
_symmetry.space_group_name_H-M   'P 1'
#
loop_
_entity.id
_entity.type
_entity.pdbx_description
1 polymer ?
#
loop_
_entity_poly.entity_id
_entity_poly.type
_entity_poly.pdbx_seq_one_letter_code
_entity_poly.pdbx_strand_id
1 'polypeptide(L)'
;MSNCVSNLSKCLCEERVEWSFIPPRAPNHGGLWEAGVKAVKYHLRRVMGNLRFTYEEFLTILNQIEGVLNSRPLYPLSCDPGDFDAFPSWSSHHSHCGAKFN
;
A
#
# COMPACT_ATOMS: atom_id res chain seq x y z
N MET A 1 -20.03 11.86 21.31
CA MET A 1 -18.74 11.27 20.87
C MET A 1 -18.34 9.98 21.61
N SER A 2 -18.89 9.64 22.79
CA SER A 2 -18.43 8.45 23.55
C SER A 2 -18.91 7.09 23.01
N ASN A 3 -19.95 7.05 22.16
CA ASN A 3 -20.49 5.77 21.65
C ASN A 3 -19.69 5.15 20.48
N CYS A 4 -18.87 5.91 19.75
CA CYS A 4 -18.14 5.35 18.61
C CYS A 4 -16.89 4.58 19.04
N VAL A 5 -16.17 5.08 20.06
CA VAL A 5 -14.93 4.47 20.55
C VAL A 5 -15.21 3.13 21.26
N SER A 6 -16.30 3.08 22.03
CA SER A 6 -16.72 1.84 22.71
C SER A 6 -17.17 0.76 21.72
N ASN A 7 -17.78 1.13 20.59
CA ASN A 7 -18.12 0.19 19.53
C ASN A 7 -16.89 -0.30 18.75
N LEU A 8 -15.89 0.58 18.51
CA LEU A 8 -14.64 0.19 17.85
C LEU A 8 -13.87 -0.84 18.69
N SER A 9 -13.69 -0.59 19.99
CA SER A 9 -12.99 -1.54 20.87
C SER A 9 -13.67 -2.91 20.91
N LYS A 10 -15.00 -2.96 20.88
CA LYS A 10 -15.74 -4.24 20.83
C LYS A 10 -15.46 -5.00 19.53
N CYS A 11 -15.58 -4.32 18.39
CA CYS A 11 -15.32 -4.91 17.07
C CYS A 11 -13.89 -5.45 16.95
N LEU A 12 -12.89 -4.67 17.38
CA LEU A 12 -11.49 -5.11 17.37
C LEU A 12 -11.26 -6.34 18.27
N CYS A 13 -11.91 -6.40 19.43
CA CYS A 13 -11.84 -7.57 20.31
C CYS A 13 -12.49 -8.81 19.69
N GLU A 14 -13.66 -8.65 19.06
CA GLU A 14 -14.36 -9.74 18.34
C GLU A 14 -13.51 -10.29 17.19
N GLU A 15 -12.81 -9.41 16.47
CA GLU A 15 -11.90 -9.78 15.39
C GLU A 15 -10.49 -10.21 15.86
N ARG A 16 -10.23 -10.17 17.18
CA ARG A 16 -8.93 -10.47 17.79
C ARG A 16 -7.79 -9.59 17.26
N VAL A 17 -8.10 -8.32 16.96
CA VAL A 17 -7.15 -7.31 16.50
C VAL A 17 -6.60 -6.54 17.69
N GLU A 18 -5.28 -6.57 17.87
CA GLU A 18 -4.59 -5.73 18.85
C GLU A 18 -4.24 -4.37 18.20
N TRP A 19 -4.82 -3.29 18.74
CA TRP A 19 -4.51 -1.95 18.29
C TRP A 19 -3.43 -1.31 19.17
N SER A 20 -2.35 -0.82 18.55
CA SER A 20 -1.28 -0.09 19.24
C SER A 20 -1.02 1.25 18.56
N PHE A 21 -0.67 2.27 19.35
CA PHE A 21 -0.25 3.57 18.83
C PHE A 21 1.24 3.55 18.49
N ILE A 22 1.62 4.35 17.49
CA ILE A 22 3.03 4.62 17.21
C ILE A 22 3.68 5.27 18.44
N PRO A 23 4.85 4.79 18.89
CA PRO A 23 5.54 5.37 20.04
C PRO A 23 5.80 6.87 19.85
N PRO A 24 5.66 7.69 20.91
CA PRO A 24 5.96 9.11 20.81
C PRO A 24 7.42 9.32 20.41
N ARG A 25 7.65 10.29 19.51
CA ARG A 25 9.00 10.62 18.97
C ARG A 25 9.64 9.51 18.13
N ALA A 26 8.84 8.60 17.57
CA ALA A 26 9.34 7.55 16.69
C ALA A 26 8.83 7.74 15.24
N PRO A 27 9.28 8.79 14.53
CA PRO A 27 8.74 9.18 13.21
C PRO A 27 8.95 8.12 12.12
N ASN A 28 9.95 7.26 12.28
CA ASN A 28 10.25 6.18 11.36
C ASN A 28 9.26 5.00 11.42
N HIS A 29 8.48 4.84 12.50
CA HIS A 29 7.45 3.79 12.59
C HIS A 29 6.29 4.01 11.62
N GLY A 30 6.17 5.22 11.04
CA GLY A 30 5.13 5.54 10.08
C GLY A 30 5.50 5.35 8.60
N GLY A 31 6.74 4.99 8.29
CA GLY A 31 7.26 5.07 6.93
C GLY A 31 6.46 4.28 5.89
N LEU A 32 5.94 3.09 6.26
CA LEU A 32 5.18 2.24 5.35
C LEU A 32 3.83 2.87 4.95
N TRP A 33 3.06 3.34 5.93
CA TRP A 33 1.76 3.96 5.63
C TRP A 33 1.95 5.32 4.94
N GLU A 34 3.00 6.08 5.29
CA GLU A 34 3.35 7.33 4.61
C GLU A 34 3.73 7.08 3.14
N ALA A 35 4.48 6.01 2.86
CA ALA A 35 4.80 5.60 1.49
C ALA A 35 3.52 5.21 0.71
N GLY A 36 2.59 4.50 1.35
CA GLY A 36 1.27 4.20 0.76
C GLY A 36 0.49 5.47 0.41
N VAL A 37 0.38 6.42 1.36
CA VAL A 37 -0.28 7.72 1.13
C VAL A 37 0.39 8.50 0.00
N LYS A 38 1.73 8.48 -0.08
CA LYS A 38 2.50 9.11 -1.16
C LYS A 38 2.18 8.47 -2.51
N ALA A 39 2.09 7.14 -2.59
CA ALA A 39 1.79 6.40 -3.81
C ALA A 39 0.35 6.66 -4.32
N VAL A 40 -0.65 6.67 -3.43
CA VAL A 40 -2.03 7.02 -3.78
C VAL A 40 -2.10 8.45 -4.33
N LYS A 41 -1.49 9.41 -3.63
CA LYS A 41 -1.45 10.81 -4.08
C LYS A 41 -0.72 10.99 -5.41
N TYR A 42 0.27 10.15 -5.71
CA TYR A 42 0.98 10.19 -6.98
C TYR A 42 0.06 9.80 -8.14
N HIS A 43 -0.66 8.68 -8.02
CA HIS A 43 -1.59 8.22 -9.04
C HIS A 43 -2.78 9.16 -9.21
N LEU A 44 -3.36 9.64 -8.10
CA LEU A 44 -4.47 10.59 -8.14
C LEU A 44 -4.12 11.87 -8.92
N ARG A 45 -2.93 12.45 -8.72
CA ARG A 45 -2.50 13.65 -9.46
C ARG A 45 -2.39 13.43 -10.96
N ARG A 46 -2.03 12.22 -11.39
CA ARG A 46 -1.89 11.86 -12.82
C ARG A 46 -3.25 11.65 -13.48
N VAL A 47 -4.20 11.07 -12.75
CA VAL A 47 -5.55 10.82 -13.26
C VAL A 47 -6.42 12.08 -13.22
N MET A 48 -6.31 12.88 -12.15
CA MET A 48 -7.20 14.01 -11.92
C MET A 48 -6.97 15.18 -12.88
N GLY A 49 -5.72 15.49 -13.25
CA GLY A 49 -5.44 16.65 -14.12
C GLY A 49 -6.17 17.91 -13.65
N ASN A 50 -6.96 18.52 -14.54
CA ASN A 50 -7.86 19.66 -14.24
C ASN A 50 -9.34 19.24 -14.12
N LEU A 51 -9.63 17.94 -14.04
CA LEU A 51 -10.98 17.40 -14.01
C LEU A 51 -11.59 17.50 -12.60
N ARG A 52 -12.90 17.70 -12.53
CA ARG A 52 -13.68 17.60 -11.30
C ARG A 52 -14.47 16.31 -11.35
N PHE A 53 -14.25 15.43 -10.38
CA PHE A 53 -14.98 14.17 -10.28
C PHE A 53 -16.22 14.34 -9.41
N THR A 54 -17.28 13.67 -9.82
CA THR A 54 -18.38 13.30 -8.93
C THR A 54 -17.89 12.28 -7.90
N TYR A 55 -18.70 12.04 -6.86
CA TYR A 55 -18.37 11.08 -5.81
C TYR A 55 -18.13 9.66 -6.37
N GLU A 56 -19.00 9.19 -7.27
CA GLU A 56 -18.91 7.85 -7.85
C GLU A 56 -17.66 7.68 -8.74
N GLU A 57 -17.32 8.71 -9.52
CA GLU A 57 -16.10 8.72 -10.34
C GLU A 57 -14.85 8.69 -9.46
N PHE A 58 -14.84 9.47 -8.38
CA PHE A 58 -13.72 9.49 -7.44
C PHE A 58 -13.53 8.12 -6.76
N LEU A 59 -14.61 7.49 -6.30
CA LEU A 59 -14.57 6.14 -5.73
C LEU A 59 -14.03 5.11 -6.73
N THR A 60 -14.51 5.17 -7.98
CA THR A 60 -14.07 4.26 -9.04
C THR A 60 -12.56 4.40 -9.29
N ILE A 61 -12.05 5.62 -9.36
CA ILE A 61 -10.61 5.89 -9.52
C ILE A 61 -9.82 5.36 -8.32
N LEU A 62 -10.30 5.58 -7.09
CA LEU A 62 -9.64 5.05 -5.90
C LEU A 62 -9.54 3.53 -5.92
N ASN A 63 -10.61 2.82 -6.29
CA ASN A 63 -10.59 1.35 -6.41
C ASN A 63 -9.58 0.88 -7.47
N GLN A 64 -9.46 1.59 -8.60
CA GLN A 64 -8.46 1.26 -9.62
C GLN A 64 -7.03 1.48 -9.11
N ILE A 65 -6.78 2.59 -8.41
CA ILE A 65 -5.48 2.89 -7.81
C ILE A 65 -5.12 1.83 -6.76
N GLU A 66 -6.07 1.45 -5.91
CA GLU A 66 -5.90 0.37 -4.94
C GLU A 66 -5.47 -0.93 -5.62
N GLY A 67 -6.18 -1.34 -6.68
CA GLY A 67 -5.82 -2.53 -7.46
C GLY A 67 -4.41 -2.47 -8.04
N VAL A 68 -3.98 -1.31 -8.54
CA VAL A 68 -2.60 -1.09 -9.04
C VAL A 68 -1.55 -1.15 -7.92
N LEU A 69 -1.88 -0.70 -6.70
CA LEU A 69 -0.95 -0.76 -5.58
C LEU A 69 -0.83 -2.17 -5.00
N ASN A 70 -1.96 -2.87 -4.87
CA ASN A 70 -2.01 -4.22 -4.29
C ASN A 70 -1.53 -5.33 -5.24
N SER A 71 -1.47 -5.07 -6.55
CA SER A 71 -0.92 -6.00 -7.55
C SER A 71 0.60 -5.92 -7.72
N ARG A 72 1.26 -4.95 -7.08
CA ARG A 72 2.72 -4.82 -7.14
C ARG A 72 3.38 -5.93 -6.32
N PRO A 73 4.32 -6.69 -6.91
CA PRO A 73 5.01 -7.74 -6.17
C PRO A 73 5.88 -7.11 -5.06
N LEU A 74 5.86 -7.70 -3.87
CA LEU A 74 6.63 -7.22 -2.71
C LEU A 74 8.14 -7.35 -2.91
N TYR A 75 8.56 -8.27 -3.78
CA TYR A 75 9.93 -8.50 -4.18
C TYR A 75 10.03 -8.52 -5.71
N PRO A 76 11.17 -8.10 -6.30
CA PRO A 76 11.40 -8.27 -7.72
C PRO A 76 11.30 -9.75 -8.09
N LEU A 77 10.50 -10.08 -9.11
CA LEU A 77 10.40 -11.44 -9.60
C LEU A 77 11.72 -11.82 -10.30
N SER A 78 12.25 -13.00 -10.01
CA SER A 78 13.36 -13.54 -10.79
C SER A 78 12.90 -13.89 -12.21
N CYS A 79 13.78 -13.66 -13.17
CA CYS A 79 13.60 -14.04 -14.57
C CYS A 79 14.33 -15.34 -14.91
N ASP A 80 15.02 -15.97 -13.95
CA ASP A 80 15.70 -17.24 -14.16
C ASP A 80 14.70 -18.41 -13.92
N PRO A 81 14.41 -19.25 -14.93
CA PRO A 81 13.56 -20.43 -14.76
C PRO A 81 14.17 -21.49 -13.81
N GLY A 82 15.44 -21.36 -13.43
CA GLY A 82 16.10 -22.17 -12.40
C GLY A 82 15.98 -21.62 -10.97
N ASP A 83 15.51 -20.38 -10.79
CA ASP A 83 15.33 -19.77 -9.47
C ASP A 83 13.99 -20.22 -8.86
N PHE A 84 14.00 -21.41 -8.24
CA PHE A 84 12.87 -21.91 -7.47
C PHE A 84 12.71 -21.23 -6.10
N ASP A 85 13.67 -20.39 -5.69
CA ASP A 85 13.67 -19.72 -4.39
C ASP A 85 13.40 -18.22 -4.53
N ALA A 86 12.22 -17.81 -4.07
CA ALA A 86 11.77 -16.42 -3.97
C ALA A 86 12.50 -15.59 -2.88
N PHE A 87 13.69 -16.02 -2.45
CA PHE A 87 14.57 -15.26 -1.57
C PHE A 87 15.85 -14.95 -2.34
N PRO A 88 16.05 -13.70 -2.82
CA PRO A 88 17.31 -13.36 -3.46
C PRO A 88 18.38 -13.43 -2.37
N SER A 89 19.24 -14.45 -2.45
CA SER A 89 20.55 -14.37 -1.83
C SER A 89 21.17 -13.03 -2.28
N TRP A 90 21.80 -12.30 -1.37
CA TRP A 90 22.35 -10.95 -1.56
C TRP A 90 23.51 -10.89 -2.61
N SER A 91 23.58 -11.85 -3.52
CA SER A 91 24.57 -11.96 -4.55
C SER A 91 24.24 -10.98 -5.67
N SER A 92 25.06 -9.93 -5.75
CA SER A 92 25.06 -8.91 -6.80
C SER A 92 24.87 -9.52 -8.19
N HIS A 93 23.69 -9.32 -8.79
CA HIS A 93 23.62 -9.04 -10.22
C HIS A 93 22.47 -8.09 -10.52
N HIS A 94 22.87 -6.97 -11.12
CA HIS A 94 22.05 -5.86 -11.54
C HIS A 94 21.23 -6.26 -12.78
N SER A 95 20.24 -7.14 -12.60
CA SER A 95 19.37 -7.59 -13.70
C SER A 95 18.06 -6.80 -13.69
N HIS A 96 17.97 -5.92 -14.68
CA HIS A 96 16.83 -5.09 -15.04
C HIS A 96 15.62 -5.95 -15.49
N CYS A 97 15.00 -6.72 -14.59
CA CYS A 97 13.70 -7.33 -14.87
C CYS A 97 12.59 -6.48 -14.26
N GLY A 98 12.15 -5.49 -15.05
CA GLY A 98 11.13 -4.53 -14.64
C GLY A 98 9.72 -5.09 -14.71
N ALA A 99 8.97 -4.97 -13.61
CA ALA A 99 7.54 -4.80 -13.68
C ALA A 99 7.26 -3.32 -14.02
N LYS A 100 7.41 -2.95 -15.29
CA LYS A 100 6.95 -1.64 -15.78
C LYS A 100 5.43 -1.67 -15.88
N PHE A 101 4.76 -1.28 -14.80
CA PHE A 101 3.41 -0.73 -14.88
C PHE A 101 3.53 0.78 -15.02
N ASN A 102 3.27 1.28 -16.24
CA ASN A 102 3.17 2.71 -16.57
C ASN A 102 1.94 3.34 -15.92
#